data_AF-A0A2V9RED3-F1
#
_entry.id   AF-A0A2V9RED3-F1
#
_cell.length_a   1.000
_cell.length_b   1.000
_cell.length_c   1.000
_cell.angle_alpha   90.00
_cell.angle_beta   90.00
_cell.angle_gamma   90.00
#
_symmetry.space_group_name_H-M   'P 1'
#
loop_
_entity.id
_entity.type
_entity.pdbx_description
1 polymer ?
#
loop_
_entity_poly.entity_id
_entity_poly.type
_entity_poly.pdbx_seq_one_letter_code
_entity_poly.pdbx_strand_id
1 'polypeptide(L)'
;MAGDLGGDFSKGQMDWAVVTFDKSMTKEQRDAVGAILGHLYPVKWNKLTTAEGKMTWVNGKTEARATMDGGKTAEVVLDKGAVNANNKGEPVVIRNLKYFGAQRNNGFVLMTNKVEAYRVGDKPFEFKGTNGFMITIDIDSKTTPPAAGGGM
;
A
#
# COMPACT_ATOMS: atom_id res chain seq x y z
N MET A 1 0.94 3.11 -3.83
CA MET A 1 0.37 4.43 -3.54
C MET A 1 1.13 5.08 -2.41
N ALA A 2 1.27 6.40 -2.43
CA ALA A 2 1.67 7.22 -1.30
C ALA A 2 0.55 8.22 -1.03
N GLY A 3 0.29 8.60 0.23
CA GLY A 3 -0.83 9.47 0.54
C GLY A 3 -1.04 9.69 2.02
N ASP A 4 -2.03 10.51 2.33
CA ASP A 4 -2.52 10.79 3.66
C ASP A 4 -4.04 10.64 3.67
N LEU A 5 -4.56 9.90 4.64
CA LEU A 5 -6.00 9.72 4.83
C LEU A 5 -6.65 10.97 5.44
N GLY A 6 -5.86 11.87 6.03
CA GLY A 6 -6.33 13.03 6.78
C GLY A 6 -6.62 12.70 8.24
N GLY A 7 -6.90 13.74 9.03
CA GLY A 7 -7.13 13.61 10.48
C GLY A 7 -8.46 12.98 10.88
N ASP A 8 -9.45 12.95 9.97
CA ASP A 8 -10.73 12.26 10.15
C ASP A 8 -11.18 11.66 8.82
N PHE A 9 -11.19 10.33 8.76
CA PHE A 9 -11.60 9.55 7.59
C PHE A 9 -12.89 8.74 7.83
N SER A 10 -13.59 8.99 8.94
CA SER A 10 -14.83 8.28 9.30
C SER A 10 -15.97 8.52 8.31
N LYS A 11 -15.90 9.60 7.53
CA LYS A 11 -16.91 10.00 6.53
C LYS A 11 -16.66 9.45 5.13
N GLY A 12 -15.67 8.57 4.96
CA GLY A 12 -15.34 7.97 3.66
C GLY A 12 -14.67 8.93 2.67
N GLN A 13 -14.13 10.04 3.17
CA GLN A 13 -13.39 11.03 2.41
C GLN A 13 -11.97 11.15 2.97
N MET A 14 -10.98 11.02 2.09
CA MET A 14 -9.56 11.00 2.38
C MET A 14 -8.89 12.25 1.82
N ASP A 15 -7.75 12.67 2.40
CA ASP A 15 -7.07 13.89 1.95
C ASP A 15 -6.45 13.72 0.56
N TRP A 16 -5.36 12.96 0.44
CA TRP A 16 -4.68 12.85 -0.85
C TRP A 16 -3.99 11.51 -1.07
N ALA A 17 -3.90 11.12 -2.33
CA ALA A 17 -3.10 9.98 -2.75
C ALA A 17 -2.47 10.21 -4.12
N VAL A 18 -1.30 9.60 -4.32
CA VAL A 18 -0.63 9.46 -5.60
C VAL A 18 -0.57 7.98 -5.96
N VAL A 19 -1.19 7.63 -7.08
CA VAL A 19 -1.07 6.31 -7.71
C VAL A 19 0.07 6.36 -8.72
N THR A 20 1.20 5.79 -8.36
CA THR A 20 2.30 5.63 -9.31
C THR A 20 2.19 4.31 -10.05
N PHE A 21 2.27 4.35 -11.38
CA PHE A 21 2.35 3.16 -12.23
C PHE A 21 3.80 2.84 -12.56
N ASP A 22 4.13 1.55 -12.64
CA ASP A 22 5.46 1.16 -13.10
C ASP A 22 5.62 1.47 -14.59
N LYS A 23 6.77 2.04 -14.97
CA LYS A 23 7.05 2.42 -16.37
C LYS A 23 6.98 1.26 -17.36
N SER A 24 7.17 0.02 -16.90
CA SER A 24 7.07 -1.19 -17.73
C SER A 24 5.62 -1.69 -17.92
N MET A 25 4.65 -1.12 -17.22
CA MET A 25 3.25 -1.54 -17.35
C MET A 25 2.66 -1.16 -18.70
N THR A 26 1.95 -2.10 -19.32
CA THR A 26 1.08 -1.81 -20.47
C THR A 26 -0.14 -1.00 -20.05
N LYS A 27 -0.87 -0.45 -21.02
CA LYS A 27 -2.12 0.27 -20.76
C LYS A 27 -3.14 -0.61 -20.01
N GLU A 28 -3.30 -1.85 -20.44
CA GLU A 28 -4.25 -2.80 -19.86
C GLU A 28 -3.91 -3.12 -18.40
N GLN A 29 -2.62 -3.22 -18.08
CA GLN A 29 -2.16 -3.41 -16.71
C GLN A 29 -2.43 -2.19 -15.83
N ARG A 30 -2.25 -0.98 -16.36
CA ARG A 30 -2.59 0.27 -15.64
C ARG A 30 -4.09 0.39 -15.39
N ASP A 31 -4.90 0.09 -16.40
CA ASP A 31 -6.36 0.11 -16.31
C ASP A 31 -6.84 -0.95 -15.28
N ALA A 32 -6.21 -2.13 -15.24
CA ALA A 32 -6.48 -3.16 -14.24
C ALA A 32 -6.08 -2.74 -12.81
N VAL A 33 -4.93 -2.09 -12.63
CA VAL A 33 -4.52 -1.53 -11.33
C VAL A 33 -5.52 -0.48 -10.87
N GLY A 34 -5.98 0.39 -11.78
CA GLY A 34 -7.05 1.35 -11.49
C GLY A 34 -8.28 0.63 -10.95
N ALA A 35 -8.83 -0.33 -11.69
CA ALA A 35 -10.01 -1.09 -11.27
C ALA A 35 -9.83 -1.74 -9.88
N ILE A 36 -8.68 -2.40 -9.66
CA ILE A 36 -8.32 -2.99 -8.35
C ILE A 36 -8.35 -1.95 -7.24
N LEU A 37 -7.75 -0.78 -7.44
CA LEU A 37 -7.70 0.28 -6.43
C LEU A 37 -9.07 0.89 -6.15
N GLY A 38 -9.92 1.04 -7.17
CA GLY A 38 -11.30 1.51 -6.99
C GLY A 38 -12.16 0.57 -6.15
N HIS A 39 -11.95 -0.75 -6.28
CA HIS A 39 -12.57 -1.73 -5.39
C HIS A 39 -11.95 -1.74 -4.00
N LEU A 40 -10.62 -1.69 -3.92
CA LEU A 40 -9.91 -1.83 -2.66
C LEU A 40 -10.13 -0.63 -1.74
N TYR A 41 -10.15 0.58 -2.30
CA TYR A 41 -10.34 1.84 -1.57
C TYR A 41 -11.59 2.55 -2.08
N PRO A 42 -12.79 2.11 -1.66
CA PRO A 42 -14.07 2.68 -2.09
C PRO A 42 -14.35 3.99 -1.34
N VAL A 43 -13.49 4.99 -1.53
CA VAL A 43 -13.46 6.26 -0.80
C VAL A 43 -13.37 7.42 -1.79
N LYS A 44 -13.75 8.62 -1.33
CA LYS A 44 -13.51 9.86 -2.08
C LYS A 44 -12.16 10.44 -1.67
N TRP A 45 -11.38 10.93 -2.63
CA TRP A 45 -10.14 11.65 -2.36
C TRP A 45 -10.34 13.14 -2.60
N ASN A 46 -9.85 14.02 -1.72
CA ASN A 46 -9.81 15.46 -2.04
C ASN A 46 -8.86 15.73 -3.20
N LYS A 47 -7.75 14.99 -3.25
CA LYS A 47 -6.78 15.05 -4.35
C LYS A 47 -6.24 13.65 -4.65
N LEU A 48 -6.63 13.10 -5.79
CA LEU A 48 -6.03 11.89 -6.36
C LEU A 48 -5.25 12.27 -7.61
N THR A 49 -3.97 11.92 -7.66
CA THR A 49 -3.15 12.12 -8.87
C THR A 49 -2.44 10.83 -9.25
N THR A 50 -1.94 10.80 -10.48
CA THR A 50 -1.15 9.69 -11.00
C THR A 50 0.27 10.12 -11.33
N ALA A 51 1.20 9.17 -11.32
CA ALA A 51 2.60 9.37 -11.70
C ALA A 51 3.18 8.10 -12.32
N GLU A 52 4.42 8.18 -12.80
CA GLU A 52 5.16 7.02 -13.31
C GLU A 52 6.55 6.93 -12.67
N GLY A 53 6.98 5.73 -12.33
CA GLY A 53 8.28 5.47 -11.71
C GLY A 53 8.75 4.05 -11.98
N LYS A 54 10.05 3.79 -11.87
CA LYS A 54 10.56 2.41 -11.91
C LYS A 54 10.42 1.79 -10.53
N MET A 55 9.65 0.72 -10.39
CA MET A 55 9.41 0.06 -9.12
C MET A 55 10.21 -1.22 -8.98
N THR A 56 10.55 -1.56 -7.74
CA THR A 56 11.03 -2.89 -7.37
C THR A 56 10.35 -3.34 -6.10
N TRP A 57 10.12 -4.65 -5.99
CA TRP A 57 9.58 -5.30 -4.81
C TRP A 57 10.36 -6.58 -4.54
N VAL A 58 10.83 -6.74 -3.30
CA VAL A 58 11.52 -7.94 -2.83
C VAL A 58 10.98 -8.32 -1.47
N ASN A 59 10.40 -9.52 -1.39
CA ASN A 59 10.00 -10.13 -0.12
C ASN A 59 11.10 -11.09 0.37
N GLY A 60 12.15 -10.52 0.98
CA GLY A 60 13.32 -11.26 1.46
C GLY A 60 13.05 -12.07 2.74
N LYS A 61 14.08 -12.80 3.20
CA LYS A 61 13.98 -13.63 4.42
C LYS A 61 13.81 -12.77 5.69
N THR A 62 14.59 -11.72 5.81
CA THR A 62 14.62 -10.84 6.99
C THR A 62 13.89 -9.51 6.78
N GLU A 63 13.81 -9.05 5.53
CA GLU A 63 13.21 -7.77 5.18
C GLU A 63 12.27 -7.91 3.97
N ALA A 64 11.22 -7.09 3.95
CA ALA A 64 10.47 -6.79 2.75
C ALA A 64 10.81 -5.37 2.29
N ARG A 65 11.12 -5.19 1.01
CA ARG A 65 11.59 -3.91 0.44
C ARG A 65 10.85 -3.57 -0.83
N ALA A 66 10.27 -2.37 -0.88
CA ALA A 66 9.73 -1.73 -2.07
C ALA A 66 10.52 -0.45 -2.36
N THR A 67 10.89 -0.21 -3.62
CA THR A 67 11.52 1.07 -4.00
C THR A 67 10.89 1.64 -5.26
N MET A 68 10.94 2.96 -5.39
CA MET A 68 10.64 3.69 -6.61
C MET A 68 11.87 4.51 -7.01
N ASP A 69 12.29 4.35 -8.26
CA ASP A 69 13.51 4.92 -8.85
C ASP A 69 14.76 4.66 -7.98
N GLY A 70 14.87 3.43 -7.47
CA GLY A 70 15.97 3.01 -6.59
C GLY A 70 15.95 3.67 -5.21
N GLY A 71 14.77 4.12 -4.74
CA GLY A 71 14.60 4.77 -3.44
C GLY A 71 14.62 6.29 -3.51
N LYS A 72 15.01 6.89 -4.64
CA LYS A 72 15.08 8.36 -4.78
C LYS A 72 13.70 9.00 -4.69
N THR A 73 12.68 8.34 -5.24
CA THR A 73 11.31 8.86 -5.24
C THR A 73 10.54 8.37 -4.02
N ALA A 74 10.60 7.07 -3.74
CA ALA A 74 9.94 6.47 -2.59
C ALA A 74 10.65 5.17 -2.17
N GLU A 75 10.55 4.82 -0.90
CA GLU A 75 11.12 3.58 -0.35
C GLU A 75 10.33 3.10 0.86
N VAL A 76 10.08 1.80 0.92
CA VAL A 76 9.59 1.14 2.13
C VAL A 76 10.48 -0.07 2.41
N VAL A 77 11.01 -0.16 3.62
CA VAL A 77 11.77 -1.31 4.11
C VAL A 77 11.17 -1.73 5.44
N LEU A 78 10.70 -2.98 5.53
CA LEU A 78 10.08 -3.55 6.70
C LEU A 78 10.95 -4.67 7.27
N ASP A 79 11.18 -4.63 8.59
CA ASP A 79 11.91 -5.65 9.34
C ASP A 79 10.95 -6.72 9.87
N LYS A 80 11.11 -7.96 9.40
CA LYS A 80 10.26 -9.10 9.78
C LYS A 80 10.51 -9.62 11.17
N GLY A 81 11.69 -9.36 11.75
CA GLY A 81 12.08 -9.83 13.07
C GLY A 81 11.78 -8.84 14.21
N ALA A 82 11.44 -7.59 13.89
CA ALA A 82 11.37 -6.52 14.88
C ALA A 82 10.20 -6.63 15.86
N VAL A 83 9.06 -7.20 15.44
CA VAL A 83 7.84 -7.24 16.27
C VAL A 83 7.88 -8.37 17.31
N ASN A 84 8.57 -9.47 17.03
CA ASN A 84 8.63 -10.63 17.92
C ASN A 84 10.02 -10.76 18.57
N ALA A 85 10.23 -10.05 19.68
CA ALA A 85 11.49 -10.07 20.42
C ALA A 85 11.86 -11.45 20.99
N ASN A 86 10.85 -12.30 21.26
CA ASN A 86 11.03 -13.59 21.95
C ASN A 86 11.14 -14.78 20.98
N ASN A 87 10.62 -14.67 19.76
CA ASN A 87 10.75 -15.69 18.73
C ASN A 87 11.23 -15.05 17.42
N LYS A 88 12.56 -14.93 17.33
CA LYS A 88 13.25 -14.38 16.15
C LYS A 88 13.01 -15.31 14.96
N GLY A 89 12.19 -14.88 14.00
CA GLY A 89 12.00 -15.58 12.72
C GLY A 89 10.53 -15.85 12.35
N GLU A 90 9.60 -15.76 13.31
CA GLU A 90 8.17 -15.89 13.04
C GLU A 90 7.48 -14.53 13.19
N PRO A 91 6.96 -13.95 12.09
CA PRO A 91 6.28 -12.68 12.17
C PRO A 91 4.94 -12.82 12.89
N VAL A 92 4.53 -11.78 13.61
CA VAL A 92 3.17 -11.71 14.15
C VAL A 92 2.21 -11.49 12.97
N VAL A 93 1.20 -12.35 12.85
CA VAL A 93 0.19 -12.24 11.79
C VAL A 93 -1.20 -12.05 12.40
N ILE A 94 -1.83 -10.91 12.14
CA ILE A 94 -3.25 -10.70 12.49
C ILE A 94 -4.11 -11.28 11.37
N ARG A 95 -4.95 -12.26 11.70
CA ARG A 95 -5.91 -12.88 10.79
C ARG A 95 -7.34 -12.42 11.12
N ASN A 96 -8.26 -12.61 10.18
CA ASN A 96 -9.68 -12.27 10.32
C ASN A 96 -9.96 -10.77 10.53
N LEU A 97 -9.04 -9.91 10.11
CA LEU A 97 -9.22 -8.46 10.13
C LEU A 97 -9.68 -7.99 8.73
N LYS A 98 -10.79 -7.24 8.69
CA LYS A 98 -11.28 -6.60 7.46
C LYS A 98 -10.30 -5.52 7.00
N TYR A 99 -10.03 -5.44 5.70
CA TYR A 99 -9.22 -4.39 5.10
C TYR A 99 -10.00 -3.66 4.01
N PHE A 100 -10.50 -2.45 4.29
CA PHE A 100 -11.28 -1.64 3.34
C PHE A 100 -12.28 -2.48 2.51
N GLY A 101 -12.19 -2.41 1.17
CA GLY A 101 -12.99 -3.18 0.22
C GLY A 101 -12.37 -4.52 -0.20
N ALA A 102 -11.26 -4.94 0.41
CA ALA A 102 -10.68 -6.25 0.12
C ALA A 102 -11.68 -7.36 0.45
N GLN A 103 -11.94 -8.23 -0.52
CA GLN A 103 -12.83 -9.37 -0.31
C GLN A 103 -12.19 -10.43 0.59
N ARG A 104 -10.91 -10.73 0.33
CA ARG A 104 -10.11 -11.73 1.03
C ARG A 104 -8.70 -11.20 1.23
N ASN A 105 -8.11 -11.53 2.37
CA ASN A 105 -6.70 -11.28 2.63
C ASN A 105 -6.09 -12.42 3.46
N ASN A 106 -4.78 -12.61 3.32
CA ASN A 106 -4.05 -13.69 4.00
C ASN A 106 -3.58 -13.33 5.42
N GLY A 107 -4.01 -12.18 5.95
CA GLY A 107 -3.58 -11.62 7.22
C GLY A 107 -2.52 -10.52 7.08
N PHE A 108 -2.41 -9.73 8.15
CA PHE A 108 -1.49 -8.61 8.28
C PHE A 108 -0.22 -9.10 8.96
N VAL A 109 0.84 -9.24 8.19
CA VAL A 109 2.16 -9.62 8.70
C VAL A 109 2.80 -8.35 9.27
N LEU A 110 2.76 -8.21 10.60
CA LEU A 110 3.24 -7.02 11.30
C LEU A 110 4.76 -6.95 11.25
N MET A 111 5.27 -5.76 10.95
CA MET A 111 6.70 -5.47 10.82
C MET A 111 6.97 -4.05 11.30
N THR A 112 8.18 -3.76 11.74
CA THR A 112 8.60 -2.37 12.00
C THR A 112 9.26 -1.83 10.74
N ASN A 113 8.98 -0.59 10.34
CA ASN A 113 9.70 0.00 9.23
C ASN A 113 11.13 0.39 9.64
N LYS A 114 12.10 0.08 8.78
CA LYS A 114 13.42 0.70 8.81
C LYS A 114 13.38 2.07 8.14
N VAL A 115 12.55 2.18 7.10
CA VAL A 115 12.19 3.42 6.43
C VAL A 115 10.84 3.26 5.74
N GLU A 116 10.05 4.32 5.76
CA GLU A 116 8.92 4.56 4.87
C GLU A 116 9.03 6.00 4.38
N ALA A 117 9.18 6.22 3.08
CA ALA A 117 9.43 7.53 2.54
C ALA A 117 8.77 7.75 1.18
N TYR A 118 8.31 8.98 0.98
CA TYR A 118 7.94 9.57 -0.30
C TYR A 118 8.60 10.94 -0.38
N ARG A 119 9.47 11.15 -1.37
CA ARG A 119 10.47 12.23 -1.36
C ARG A 119 10.25 13.31 -2.42
N VAL A 120 9.13 13.24 -3.12
CA VAL A 120 8.81 14.14 -4.25
C VAL A 120 7.46 14.83 -4.05
N GLY A 121 7.20 15.85 -4.86
CA GLY A 121 5.96 16.63 -4.80
C GLY A 121 5.90 17.55 -3.58
N ASP A 122 4.73 18.10 -3.32
CA ASP A 122 4.54 19.16 -2.32
C ASP A 122 4.43 18.64 -0.88
N LYS A 123 4.28 17.33 -0.69
CA LYS A 123 4.04 16.68 0.61
C LYS A 123 5.00 15.49 0.85
N PRO A 124 6.33 15.71 0.87
CA PRO A 124 7.28 14.66 1.15
C PRO A 124 7.20 14.23 2.63
N PHE A 125 7.50 12.97 2.90
CA PHE A 125 7.59 12.43 4.26
C PHE A 125 8.65 11.33 4.36
N GLU A 126 9.18 11.14 5.55
CA GLU A 126 10.04 10.00 5.91
C GLU A 126 9.80 9.61 7.37
N PHE A 127 9.54 8.33 7.61
CA PHE A 127 9.35 7.75 8.94
C PHE A 127 10.30 6.56 9.15
N LYS A 128 10.68 6.34 10.41
CA LYS A 128 11.52 5.21 10.86
C LYS A 128 11.03 4.71 12.21
N GLY A 129 11.07 3.40 12.42
CA GLY A 129 10.66 2.77 13.68
C GLY A 129 9.15 2.78 13.93
N THR A 130 8.32 3.11 12.93
CA THR A 130 6.86 3.02 13.02
C THR A 130 6.37 1.60 12.67
N ASN A 131 5.14 1.30 13.07
CA ASN A 131 4.50 0.05 12.72
C ASN A 131 4.12 0.04 11.23
N GLY A 132 4.44 -1.06 10.56
CA GLY A 132 4.00 -1.36 9.21
C GLY A 132 3.44 -2.78 9.13
N PHE A 133 2.92 -3.13 7.97
CA PHE A 133 2.51 -4.50 7.69
C PHE A 133 2.68 -4.84 6.21
N MET A 134 2.85 -6.12 5.95
CA MET A 134 2.69 -6.69 4.61
C MET A 134 1.37 -7.47 4.59
N ILE A 135 0.59 -7.29 3.53
CA ILE A 135 -0.67 -8.01 3.31
C ILE A 135 -0.73 -8.51 1.87
N THR A 136 -1.34 -9.68 1.67
CA THR A 136 -1.73 -10.17 0.34
C THR A 136 -3.24 -10.13 0.25
N ILE A 137 -3.74 -9.53 -0.82
CA ILE A 137 -5.17 -9.35 -1.09
C ILE A 137 -5.52 -10.14 -2.34
N ASP A 138 -6.69 -10.76 -2.33
CA ASP A 138 -7.28 -11.45 -3.48
C ASP A 138 -8.59 -10.75 -3.87
N ILE A 139 -8.72 -10.41 -5.15
CA ILE A 139 -9.88 -9.75 -5.75
C ILE A 139 -10.26 -10.54 -6.99
N ASP A 140 -11.45 -11.13 -6.98
CA ASP A 140 -11.99 -11.92 -8.07
C ASP A 140 -13.14 -11.18 -8.74
N SER A 141 -13.04 -10.89 -10.04
CA SER A 141 -14.05 -10.17 -10.81
C SER A 141 -15.44 -10.82 -10.80
N LYS A 142 -15.55 -12.12 -10.51
CA LYS A 142 -16.83 -12.84 -10.42
C LYS A 142 -17.54 -12.65 -9.08
N THR A 143 -16.78 -12.36 -8.03
CA THR A 143 -17.33 -12.26 -6.67
C THR A 143 -17.24 -10.85 -6.10
N THR A 144 -16.41 -9.99 -6.70
CA THR A 144 -16.19 -8.62 -6.24
C THR A 144 -17.42 -7.77 -6.58
N PRO A 145 -18.07 -7.14 -5.57
CA PRO A 145 -19.13 -6.19 -5.84
C PRO A 145 -18.62 -5.04 -6.72
N PRO A 146 -19.46 -4.43 -7.57
CA PRO A 146 -19.06 -3.27 -8.37
C PRO A 146 -18.38 -2.20 -7.51
N ALA A 147 -17.36 -1.53 -8.04
CA ALA A 147 -16.70 -0.46 -7.32
C ALA A 147 -17.76 0.58 -6.93
N ALA A 148 -17.85 0.92 -5.64
CA ALA A 148 -18.71 2.00 -5.20
C ALA A 148 -18.20 3.25 -5.92
N GLY A 149 -19.03 3.90 -6.73
CA GLY A 149 -18.65 4.95 -7.70
C GLY A 149 -18.03 6.22 -7.09
N GLY A 150 -16.87 6.10 -6.45
CA GLY A 150 -15.91 7.16 -6.22
C GLY A 150 -15.05 7.24 -7.46
N GLY A 151 -15.24 8.29 -8.25
CA GLY A 151 -14.45 8.52 -9.46
C GLY A 151 -12.95 8.51 -9.17
N MET A 152 -12.20 7.90 -10.08
CA MET A 152 -10.80 8.25 -10.29
C MET A 152 -10.71 9.61 -10.98
#